data_AF-A0A1Y1RTS9-F1
#
_entry.id   AF-A0A1Y1RTS9-F1
#
_cell.length_a   1.000
_cell.length_b   1.000
_cell.length_c   1.000
_cell.angle_alpha   90.00
_cell.angle_beta   90.00
_cell.angle_gamma   90.00
#
_symmetry.space_group_name_H-M   'P 1'
#
loop_
_entity.id
_entity.type
_entity.pdbx_description
1 polymer ?
#
loop_
_entity_poly.entity_id
_entity_poly.type
_entity_poly.pdbx_seq_one_letter_code
_entity_poly.pdbx_strand_id
1 'polypeptide(L)'
;MKQQEYMFTIGFSGNTAIVDGAAMKKYGKMGIDELVDRGLFKPALAAAFFAGDTEALNRVRDAYNNTAGTDFEGYEQIMRVFGLDPAPENLEKVKVLS
;
A
#
# COMPACT_ATOMS: atom_id res chain seq x y z
N MET A 1 -11.34 4.11 -7.12
CA MET A 1 -10.33 3.07 -7.49
C MET A 1 -10.57 1.81 -6.67
N LYS A 2 -10.10 0.66 -7.13
CA LYS A 2 -10.15 -0.63 -6.41
C LYS A 2 -8.94 -0.76 -5.47
N GLN A 3 -9.07 -1.60 -4.43
CA GLN A 3 -7.99 -1.87 -3.48
C GLN A 3 -6.68 -2.28 -4.17
N GLN A 4 -6.71 -3.28 -5.06
CA GLN A 4 -5.52 -3.73 -5.78
C GLN A 4 -4.89 -2.64 -6.67
N GLU A 5 -5.68 -1.68 -7.17
CA GLU A 5 -5.16 -0.54 -7.94
C GLU A 5 -4.43 0.42 -6.99
N TYR A 6 -4.99 0.66 -5.80
CA TYR A 6 -4.35 1.49 -4.78
C TYR A 6 -3.04 0.88 -4.26
N MET A 7 -3.05 -0.42 -3.98
CA MET A 7 -1.87 -1.16 -3.49
C MET A 7 -0.64 -1.04 -4.39
N PHE A 8 -0.85 -0.94 -5.71
CA PHE A 8 0.21 -0.87 -6.70
C PHE A 8 0.21 0.47 -7.45
N THR A 9 -0.39 1.51 -6.86
CA THR A 9 -0.23 2.87 -7.37
C THR A 9 1.21 3.33 -7.12
N ILE A 10 1.90 3.67 -8.20
CA ILE A 10 3.29 4.16 -8.18
C ILE A 10 3.38 5.68 -8.19
N GLY A 11 2.26 6.37 -8.46
CA GLY A 11 2.17 7.82 -8.42
C GLY A 11 0.90 8.35 -9.08
N PHE A 12 0.78 9.68 -9.15
CA PHE A 12 -0.35 10.36 -9.77
C PHE A 12 0.14 11.33 -10.85
N SER A 13 -0.60 11.41 -11.95
CA SER A 13 -0.39 12.38 -13.04
C SER A 13 -1.66 13.20 -13.21
N GLY A 14 -1.70 14.37 -12.59
CA GLY A 14 -2.95 15.15 -12.45
C GLY A 14 -3.99 14.34 -11.68
N ASN A 15 -5.18 14.19 -12.25
CA ASN A 15 -6.29 13.41 -11.67
C ASN A 15 -6.28 11.91 -12.07
N THR A 16 -5.12 11.40 -12.53
CA THR A 16 -4.95 10.01 -12.96
C THR A 16 -3.98 9.27 -12.04
N ALA A 17 -4.42 8.17 -11.43
CA ALA A 17 -3.53 7.24 -10.72
C ALA A 17 -2.77 6.38 -11.73
N ILE A 18 -1.46 6.24 -11.55
CA ILE A 18 -0.60 5.38 -12.35
C ILE A 18 -0.31 4.11 -11.55
N VAL A 19 -0.65 2.96 -12.11
CA VAL A 19 -0.57 1.66 -11.42
C VAL A 19 0.43 0.76 -12.12
N ASP A 20 1.30 0.10 -11.35
CA ASP A 20 2.16 -0.99 -11.83
C ASP A 20 1.29 -2.24 -12.07
N GLY A 21 0.93 -2.48 -13.34
CA GLY A 21 0.08 -3.60 -13.71
C GLY A 21 0.75 -4.95 -13.59
N ALA A 22 2.07 -5.04 -13.74
CA ALA A 22 2.81 -6.29 -13.59
C ALA A 22 2.79 -6.76 -12.13
N ALA A 23 3.09 -5.86 -11.19
CA ALA A 23 3.00 -6.13 -9.76
C ALA A 23 1.55 -6.40 -9.33
N MET A 24 0.59 -5.60 -9.80
CA MET A 24 -0.84 -5.80 -9.50
C MET A 24 -1.34 -7.17 -9.99
N LYS A 25 -0.98 -7.59 -11.20
CA LYS A 25 -1.38 -8.90 -11.72
C LYS A 25 -0.78 -10.05 -10.90
N LYS A 26 0.46 -9.88 -10.43
CA LYS A 26 1.18 -10.92 -9.69
C LYS A 26 0.73 -11.05 -8.23
N TYR A 27 0.44 -9.93 -7.56
CA TYR A 27 0.25 -9.88 -6.11
C TYR A 27 -1.10 -9.29 -5.67
N GLY A 28 -1.88 -8.69 -6.57
CA GLY A 28 -3.10 -7.93 -6.24
C GLY A 28 -4.25 -8.73 -5.64
N LYS A 29 -4.15 -10.07 -5.61
CA LYS A 29 -5.12 -10.96 -4.95
C LYS A 29 -4.67 -11.44 -3.57
N MET A 30 -3.44 -11.11 -3.16
CA MET A 30 -2.89 -11.55 -1.87
C MET A 30 -3.51 -10.74 -0.72
N GLY A 31 -3.73 -11.42 0.40
CA GLY A 31 -4.12 -10.78 1.67
C GLY A 31 -2.97 -9.99 2.31
N ILE A 32 -3.30 -9.19 3.33
CA ILE A 32 -2.33 -8.36 4.06
C ILE A 32 -1.19 -9.23 4.63
N ASP A 33 -1.53 -10.33 5.29
CA ASP A 33 -0.53 -11.23 5.90
C ASP A 33 0.36 -11.89 4.83
N GLU A 34 -0.23 -12.34 3.71
CA GLU A 34 0.53 -12.93 2.59
C GLU A 34 1.48 -11.94 1.90
N LEU A 35 1.17 -10.64 1.94
CA LEU A 35 2.03 -9.57 1.45
C LEU A 35 3.17 -9.30 2.43
N VAL A 36 2.87 -9.26 3.74
CA VAL A 36 3.87 -9.12 4.81
C VAL A 36 4.88 -10.25 4.76
N ASP A 37 4.44 -11.51 4.64
CA ASP A 37 5.30 -12.69 4.55
C ASP A 37 6.26 -12.64 3.36
N ARG A 38 5.90 -11.90 2.30
CA ARG A 38 6.73 -11.68 1.10
C ARG A 38 7.58 -10.41 1.16
N GLY A 39 7.54 -9.67 2.26
CA GLY A 39 8.22 -8.39 2.41
C GLY A 39 7.60 -7.26 1.58
N LEU A 40 6.37 -7.43 1.09
CA LEU A 40 5.62 -6.42 0.33
C LEU A 40 4.90 -5.46 1.29
N PHE A 41 5.66 -4.76 2.13
CA PHE A 41 5.13 -3.92 3.21
C PHE A 41 4.32 -2.71 2.71
N LYS A 42 4.74 -2.04 1.63
CA LYS A 42 3.95 -0.94 1.05
C LYS A 42 2.58 -1.40 0.55
N PRO A 43 2.46 -2.46 -0.28
CA PRO A 43 1.16 -3.02 -0.65
C PRO A 43 0.32 -3.49 0.55
N ALA A 44 0.95 -4.07 1.58
CA ALA A 44 0.25 -4.49 2.80
C ALA A 44 -0.35 -3.29 3.57
N LEU A 45 0.44 -2.22 3.78
CA LEU A 45 -0.04 -0.97 4.38
C LEU A 45 -1.15 -0.34 3.54
N ALA A 46 -0.98 -0.31 2.21
CA ALA A 46 -1.97 0.22 1.30
C ALA A 46 -3.31 -0.52 1.40
N ALA A 47 -3.26 -1.87 1.46
CA ALA A 47 -4.45 -2.70 1.62
C ALA A 47 -5.15 -2.45 2.96
N ALA A 48 -4.40 -2.42 4.05
CA ALA A 48 -4.93 -2.15 5.39
C ALA A 48 -5.55 -0.74 5.49
N PHE A 49 -4.85 0.27 4.94
CA PHE A 49 -5.33 1.65 4.90
C PHE A 49 -6.61 1.78 4.07
N PHE A 50 -6.66 1.16 2.90
CA PHE A 50 -7.85 1.15 2.05
C PHE A 50 -9.06 0.50 2.74
N ALA A 51 -8.82 -0.53 3.57
CA ALA A 51 -9.85 -1.20 4.34
C ALA A 51 -10.28 -0.45 5.61
N GLY A 52 -9.56 0.61 6.01
CA GLY A 52 -9.77 1.29 7.29
C GLY A 52 -9.41 0.43 8.51
N ASP A 53 -8.58 -0.61 8.32
CA ASP A 53 -8.24 -1.57 9.36
C ASP A 53 -6.99 -1.10 10.12
N THR A 54 -7.23 -0.41 11.24
CA THR A 54 -6.17 0.12 12.11
C THR A 54 -5.38 -0.99 12.81
N GLU A 55 -6.00 -2.13 13.10
CA GLU A 55 -5.30 -3.26 13.71
C GLU A 55 -4.31 -3.86 12.71
N ALA A 56 -4.74 -4.08 11.46
CA ALA A 56 -3.85 -4.54 10.40
C ALA A 56 -2.73 -3.54 10.11
N LEU A 57 -2.98 -2.23 10.13
CA LEU A 57 -1.93 -1.21 9.96
C LEU A 57 -0.83 -1.33 11.03
N ASN A 58 -1.21 -1.52 12.28
CA ASN A 58 -0.26 -1.73 13.38
C ASN A 58 0.50 -3.06 13.23
N ARG A 59 -0.17 -4.15 12.83
CA ARG A 59 0.49 -5.44 12.57
C ARG A 59 1.54 -5.34 11.45
N VAL A 60 1.26 -4.61 10.37
CA VAL A 60 2.22 -4.42 9.28
C VAL A 60 3.41 -3.57 9.73
N ARG A 61 3.19 -2.51 10.54
CA ARG A 61 4.25 -1.72 11.18
C ARG A 61 5.16 -2.61 12.02
N ASP A 62 4.59 -3.46 12.87
CA ASP A 62 5.37 -4.33 13.77
C ASP A 62 6.20 -5.35 12.98
N ALA A 63 5.61 -5.94 11.94
CA ALA A 63 6.33 -6.84 11.04
C ALA A 63 7.50 -6.15 10.33
N TYR A 64 7.30 -4.90 9.89
CA TYR A 64 8.37 -4.11 9.30
C TYR A 64 9.46 -3.78 10.32
N ASN A 65 9.11 -3.30 11.52
CA ASN A 65 10.05 -2.98 12.59
C ASN A 65 10.96 -4.17 12.90
N ASN A 66 10.36 -5.35 13.07
CA ASN A 66 11.10 -6.58 13.30
C ASN A 66 12.03 -6.96 12.12
N THR A 67 11.57 -6.78 10.89
CA THR A 67 12.34 -7.13 9.68
C THR A 67 13.47 -6.16 9.40
N ALA A 68 13.24 -4.86 9.60
CA ALA A 68 14.17 -3.78 9.26
C ALA A 68 15.05 -3.34 10.43
N GLY A 69 14.79 -3.81 11.65
CA GLY A 69 15.48 -3.35 12.86
C GLY A 69 15.15 -1.89 13.21
N THR A 70 13.92 -1.47 12.94
CA THR A 70 13.42 -0.12 13.24
C THR A 70 12.47 -0.13 14.43
N ASP A 71 12.15 1.06 14.94
CA ASP A 71 11.26 1.23 16.09
C ASP A 71 10.24 2.35 15.85
N PHE A 72 9.44 2.19 14.78
CA PHE A 72 8.32 3.09 14.52
C PHE A 72 7.20 2.82 15.53
N GLU A 73 6.71 3.86 16.20
CA GLU A 73 5.66 3.78 17.21
C GLU A 73 4.26 3.84 16.58
N GLY A 74 4.11 4.54 15.45
CA GLY A 74 2.81 4.74 14.79
C GLY A 74 2.80 4.24 13.34
N TYR A 75 1.67 3.71 12.89
CA TYR A 75 1.53 3.27 11.49
C TYR A 75 1.65 4.45 10.49
N GLU A 76 1.35 5.67 10.94
CA GLU A 76 1.49 6.88 10.13
C GLU A 76 2.96 7.20 9.83
N GLN A 77 3.88 6.84 10.74
CA GLN A 77 5.32 7.05 10.52
C GLN A 77 5.82 6.19 9.38
N ILE A 78 5.44 4.91 9.37
CA ILE A 78 5.82 3.98 8.31
C ILE A 78 5.10 4.27 6.99
N MET A 79 3.85 4.75 7.01
CA MET A 79 3.18 5.25 5.80
C MET A 79 3.96 6.39 5.14
N ARG A 80 4.51 7.33 5.91
CA ARG A 80 5.37 8.40 5.39
C ARG A 80 6.66 7.85 4.77
N VAL A 81 7.29 6.86 5.41
CA VAL A 81 8.49 6.19 4.88
C VAL A 81 8.23 5.57 3.51
N PHE A 82 7.05 4.98 3.31
CA PHE A 82 6.66 4.40 2.03
C PHE A 82 6.04 5.38 1.02
N GLY A 83 5.88 6.65 1.40
CA GLY A 83 5.15 7.65 0.60
C GLY A 83 3.75 7.17 0.27
N LEU A 84 3.04 6.64 1.27
CA LEU A 84 1.67 6.17 1.13
C LEU A 84 0.71 7.28 1.55
N ASP A 85 0.22 8.01 0.56
CA ASP A 85 -0.78 9.05 0.75
C ASP A 85 -2.19 8.54 0.41
N PRO A 86 -3.25 9.16 0.98
CA PRO A 86 -4.60 8.97 0.49
C PRO A 86 -4.68 9.29 -1.01
N ALA A 87 -5.53 8.58 -1.74
CA ALA A 87 -5.81 8.94 -3.12
C ALA A 87 -6.42 10.37 -3.18
N PRO A 88 -6.07 11.19 -4.18
CA PRO A 88 -6.64 12.52 -4.35
C PRO A 88 -8.17 12.47 -4.43
N GLU A 89 -8.85 13.42 -3.78
CA GLU A 89 -10.31 13.49 -3.79
C GLU A 89 -10.89 13.67 -5.20
N ASN A 90 -10.16 14.34 -6.09
CA ASN A 90 -10.53 14.59 -7.48
C ASN A 90 -10.04 13.51 -8.46
N LEU A 91 -9.73 12.29 -7.98
CA LEU A 91 -9.27 11.20 -8.84
C LEU A 91 -10.36 10.79 -9.85
N GLU A 92 -10.09 10.94 -11.14
CA GLU A 92 -11.03 10.61 -12.22
C GLU A 92 -10.66 9.32 -12.96
N LYS A 93 -9.36 9.00 -13.04
CA LYS A 93 -8.87 7.93 -13.91
C LYS A 93 -7.83 7.06 -13.21
N VAL A 94 -7.79 5.80 -13.62
CA VAL A 94 -6.72 4.85 -13.25
C VAL A 94 -6.09 4.36 -14.56
N LYS A 95 -4.78 4.57 -14.70
CA LYS A 95 -3.98 4.07 -15.82
C LYS A 95 -3.08 2.95 -15.32
N VAL A 96 -3.40 1.74 -15.72
CA VAL A 96 -2.58 0.55 -15.45
C VAL A 96 -1.52 0.43 -16.53
N LEU A 97 -0.25 0.43 -16.13
CA LEU A 97 0.88 0.20 -17.04
C LEU A 97 1.02 -1.31 -17.29
N SER A 98 1.28 -1.67 -18.55
CA SER A 98 1.46 -3.05 -19.02
C SER A 98 2.83 -3.61 -18.65
#